data_AF-S4RWL9-F1
#
_entry.id   AF-S4RWL9-F1
#
_cell.length_a   1.000
_cell.length_b   1.000
_cell.length_c   1.000
_cell.angle_alpha   90.00
_cell.angle_beta   90.00
_cell.angle_gamma   90.00
#
_symmetry.space_group_name_H-M   'P 1'
#
loop_
_entity.id
_entity.type
_entity.pdbx_description
1 polymer ?
#
loop_
_entity_poly.entity_id
_entity_poly.type
_entity_poly.pdbx_seq_one_letter_code
_entity_poly.pdbx_strand_id
1 'polypeptide(L)'
;QNVTIKNFSSSWCDGMAFCALVHSYFPEAFDFAKLSPQNPRHNFQLAFTCAEQLAHCDPLLDVDDMIMMGKKPDSKCVFTYVQSLYNKLRRLERMMEKAQQ
;
A
#
# COMPACT_ATOMS: atom_id res chain seq x y z
N GLN A 1 -2.96 4.44 14.96
CA GLN A 1 -1.51 4.71 14.91
C GLN A 1 -1.22 5.71 13.80
N ASN A 2 -0.29 6.65 13.99
CA ASN A 2 0.02 7.68 13.00
C ASN A 2 1.19 7.23 12.12
N VAL A 3 0.91 6.81 10.88
CA VAL A 3 1.94 6.59 9.86
C VAL A 3 2.44 7.95 9.40
N THR A 4 3.74 8.22 9.57
CA THR A 4 4.35 9.49 9.15
C THR A 4 5.17 9.27 7.88
N ILE A 5 4.72 9.82 6.76
CA ILE A 5 5.39 9.70 5.47
C ILE A 5 6.22 10.96 5.22
N LYS A 6 7.55 10.80 5.10
CA LYS A 6 8.50 11.91 4.84
C LYS A 6 9.22 11.79 3.50
N ASN A 7 9.24 10.61 2.91
CA ASN A 7 9.92 10.31 1.66
C ASN A 7 9.31 9.08 0.98
N PHE A 8 9.75 8.78 -0.24
CA PHE A 8 9.38 7.56 -0.97
C PHE A 8 10.40 6.42 -0.76
N SER A 9 11.09 6.35 0.38
CA SER A 9 12.03 5.26 0.66
C SER A 9 11.77 4.71 2.06
N SER A 10 12.62 5.03 3.04
CA SER A 10 12.49 4.62 4.45
C SER A 10 11.11 4.78 5.09
N SER A 11 10.25 5.71 4.65
CA SER A 11 8.88 5.83 5.20
C SER A 11 7.94 4.69 4.77
N TRP A 12 8.36 3.88 3.80
CA TRP A 12 7.58 2.80 3.20
C TRP A 12 8.19 1.42 3.47
N CYS A 13 9.32 1.34 4.17
CA CYS A 13 10.09 0.10 4.30
C CYS A 13 9.47 -0.95 5.23
N ASP A 14 8.48 -0.58 6.03
CA ASP A 14 7.81 -1.48 6.98
C ASP A 14 6.41 -1.92 6.52
N GLY A 15 6.00 -1.52 5.31
CA GLY A 15 4.70 -1.85 4.73
C GLY A 15 3.51 -1.06 5.31
N MET A 16 3.66 -0.35 6.43
CA MET A 16 2.54 0.33 7.10
C MET A 16 1.94 1.44 6.24
N ALA A 17 2.77 2.16 5.49
CA ALA A 17 2.30 3.20 4.56
C ALA A 17 1.46 2.63 3.41
N PHE A 18 1.81 1.45 2.90
CA PHE A 18 0.99 0.76 1.89
C PHE A 18 -0.33 0.28 2.47
N CYS A 19 -0.31 -0.35 3.66
CA CYS A 19 -1.53 -0.75 4.36
C CYS A 19 -2.45 0.44 4.63
N ALA A 20 -1.89 1.58 5.06
CA ALA A 20 -2.67 2.78 5.34
C ALA A 20 -3.35 3.34 4.08
N LEU A 21 -2.63 3.33 2.95
CA LEU A 21 -3.16 3.77 1.66
C LEU A 21 -4.29 2.86 1.15
N VAL A 22 -4.16 1.54 1.30
CA VAL A 22 -5.24 0.61 0.90
C VAL A 22 -6.45 0.77 1.83
N HIS A 23 -6.21 0.81 3.14
CA HIS A 23 -7.26 0.92 4.16
C HIS A 23 -8.04 2.25 4.08
N SER A 24 -7.43 3.33 3.55
CA SER A 24 -8.16 4.60 3.37
C SER A 24 -9.28 4.53 2.34
N TYR A 25 -9.24 3.57 1.40
CA TYR A 25 -10.29 3.34 0.40
C TYR A 25 -11.13 2.09 0.75
N PHE A 26 -10.53 1.09 1.38
CA PHE A 26 -11.18 -0.15 1.78
C PHE A 26 -11.01 -0.42 3.28
N PRO A 27 -11.71 0.33 4.16
CA PRO A 27 -11.57 0.17 5.60
C PRO A 27 -11.96 -1.24 6.09
N GLU A 28 -12.85 -1.92 5.37
CA GLU A 28 -13.30 -3.27 5.70
C GLU A 28 -12.36 -4.38 5.20
N ALA A 29 -11.28 -4.04 4.46
CA ALA A 29 -10.38 -5.05 3.90
C ALA A 29 -9.57 -5.80 4.97
N PHE A 30 -9.19 -5.11 6.04
CA PHE A 30 -8.44 -5.67 7.17
C PHE A 30 -8.40 -4.70 8.36
N ASP A 31 -8.16 -5.24 9.56
CA ASP A 31 -8.05 -4.44 10.78
C ASP A 31 -6.67 -3.77 10.90
N PHE A 32 -6.58 -2.52 10.44
CA PHE A 32 -5.33 -1.75 10.46
C PHE A 32 -4.77 -1.55 11.87
N ALA A 33 -5.63 -1.54 12.92
CA ALA A 33 -5.18 -1.32 14.29
C ALA A 33 -4.38 -2.51 14.86
N LYS A 34 -4.53 -3.71 14.27
CA LYS A 34 -3.78 -4.92 14.63
C LYS A 34 -2.43 -5.04 13.92
N LEU A 35 -2.17 -4.19 12.94
CA LEU A 35 -0.90 -4.21 12.21
C LEU A 35 0.22 -3.60 13.03
N SER A 36 1.44 -4.04 12.72
CA SER A 36 2.64 -3.65 13.46
C SER A 36 3.81 -3.45 12.49
N PRO A 37 4.58 -2.36 12.61
CA PRO A 37 5.76 -2.12 11.78
C PRO A 37 6.88 -3.15 12.02
N GLN A 38 6.77 -3.98 13.05
CA GLN A 38 7.70 -5.08 13.32
C GLN A 38 7.48 -6.30 12.42
N ASN A 39 6.37 -6.35 11.67
CA ASN A 39 6.02 -7.46 10.77
C ASN A 39 5.98 -7.02 9.30
N PRO A 40 7.08 -6.48 8.74
CA PRO A 40 7.07 -5.85 7.41
C PRO A 40 6.64 -6.79 6.29
N ARG A 41 7.03 -8.08 6.34
CA ARG A 41 6.65 -9.07 5.31
C ARG A 41 5.14 -9.26 5.26
N HIS A 42 4.51 -9.41 6.42
CA HIS A 42 3.07 -9.53 6.51
C HIS A 42 2.37 -8.26 6.00
N ASN A 43 2.87 -7.08 6.38
CA ASN A 43 2.28 -5.81 5.95
C ASN A 43 2.36 -5.63 4.43
N PHE A 44 3.52 -5.92 3.81
CA PHE A 44 3.66 -5.86 2.35
C PHE A 44 2.74 -6.84 1.64
N GLN A 45 2.74 -8.12 2.06
CA GLN A 45 1.87 -9.14 1.47
C GLN A 45 0.40 -8.72 1.55
N LEU A 46 -0.04 -8.30 2.74
CA LEU A 46 -1.42 -7.87 2.95
C LEU A 46 -1.78 -6.69 2.05
N ALA A 47 -0.96 -5.63 2.04
CA ALA A 47 -1.25 -4.45 1.23
C ALA A 47 -1.28 -4.77 -0.28
N PHE A 48 -0.31 -5.53 -0.77
CA PHE A 48 -0.20 -5.82 -2.20
C PHE A 48 -1.31 -6.77 -2.67
N THR A 49 -1.61 -7.83 -1.91
CA THR A 49 -2.71 -8.75 -2.22
C THR A 49 -4.07 -8.03 -2.18
N CYS A 50 -4.32 -7.18 -1.17
CA CYS A 50 -5.56 -6.41 -1.13
C CYS A 50 -5.66 -5.41 -2.28
N ALA A 51 -4.56 -4.73 -2.64
CA ALA A 51 -4.54 -3.82 -3.77
C ALA A 51 -4.81 -4.54 -5.11
N GLU A 52 -4.27 -5.74 -5.30
CA GLU A 52 -4.52 -6.55 -6.49
C GLU A 52 -6.00 -6.99 -6.55
N GLN A 53 -6.52 -7.55 -5.46
CA GLN A 53 -7.88 -8.12 -5.43
C GLN A 53 -8.97 -7.05 -5.48
N LEU A 54 -8.83 -5.96 -4.73
CA LEU A 54 -9.87 -4.94 -4.58
C LEU A 54 -9.69 -3.78 -5.57
N ALA A 55 -8.44 -3.46 -5.92
CA ALA A 55 -8.13 -2.32 -6.79
C ALA A 55 -7.69 -2.70 -8.21
N HIS A 56 -7.54 -3.99 -8.51
CA HIS A 56 -6.96 -4.47 -9.78
C HIS A 56 -5.64 -3.74 -10.10
N CYS A 57 -4.83 -3.56 -9.06
CA CYS A 57 -3.52 -2.94 -9.14
C CYS A 57 -2.45 -4.02 -8.96
N ASP A 58 -1.83 -4.44 -10.06
CA ASP A 58 -0.77 -5.44 -10.02
C ASP A 58 0.43 -4.93 -9.19
N PRO A 59 1.02 -5.78 -8.34
CA PRO A 59 2.20 -5.41 -7.57
C PRO A 59 3.40 -5.17 -8.50
N LEU A 60 3.99 -3.98 -8.42
CA LEU A 60 5.25 -3.65 -9.12
C LEU A 60 6.49 -3.85 -8.24
N LEU A 61 6.28 -4.15 -6.96
CA LEU A 61 7.33 -4.41 -5.98
C LEU A 61 7.19 -5.83 -5.49
N ASP A 62 8.31 -6.53 -5.39
CA ASP A 62 8.37 -7.84 -4.77
C ASP A 62 8.57 -7.72 -3.24
N VAL A 63 7.92 -8.60 -2.48
CA VAL A 63 7.98 -8.57 -1.02
C VAL A 63 9.37 -8.94 -0.52
N ASP A 64 10.00 -9.97 -1.11
CA ASP A 64 11.30 -10.44 -0.66
C ASP A 64 12.39 -9.40 -0.99
N ASP A 65 12.30 -8.75 -2.14
CA ASP A 65 13.19 -7.62 -2.49
C ASP A 65 13.03 -6.44 -1.52
N MET A 66 11.80 -6.06 -1.19
CA MET A 66 11.54 -4.99 -0.23
C MET A 66 12.09 -5.30 1.16
N ILE A 67 12.00 -6.55 1.59
CA ILE A 67 12.58 -7.01 2.85
C ILE A 67 14.11 -6.99 2.78
N MET A 68 14.69 -7.43 1.67
CA MET A 68 16.14 -7.45 1.46
C MET A 68 16.74 -6.03 1.46
N MET A 69 16.05 -5.06 0.85
CA MET A 69 16.46 -3.65 0.85
C MET A 69 16.35 -2.97 2.22
N GLY A 70 15.57 -3.54 3.15
CA GLY A 70 15.39 -3.03 4.51
C GLY A 70 14.98 -1.56 4.52
N LYS A 71 15.69 -0.72 5.27
CA LYS A 71 15.33 0.71 5.46
C LYS A 71 15.62 1.62 4.25
N LYS A 72 16.18 1.09 3.16
CA LYS A 72 16.63 1.89 2.01
C LYS A 72 16.11 1.35 0.68
N PRO A 73 14.78 1.14 0.50
CA PRO A 73 14.26 0.78 -0.80
C PRO A 73 14.48 1.90 -1.81
N ASP A 74 14.62 1.55 -3.09
CA ASP A 74 14.79 2.54 -4.16
C ASP A 74 13.57 3.45 -4.25
N SER A 75 13.80 4.76 -4.17
CA SER A 75 12.70 5.71 -4.06
C SER A 75 11.89 5.86 -5.36
N LYS A 76 12.50 5.59 -6.51
CA LYS A 76 11.80 5.66 -7.80
C LYS A 76 10.89 4.45 -7.97
N CYS A 77 11.34 3.26 -7.59
CA CYS A 77 10.51 2.06 -7.57
C CYS A 77 9.30 2.24 -6.65
N VAL A 78 9.52 2.69 -5.40
CA VAL A 78 8.43 2.95 -4.45
C VAL A 78 7.49 4.02 -4.98
N PHE A 79 8.01 5.16 -5.46
CA PHE A 79 7.17 6.23 -6.04
C PHE A 79 6.31 5.72 -7.20
N THR A 80 6.91 4.94 -8.12
CA THR A 80 6.21 4.40 -9.29
C THR A 80 5.05 3.51 -8.88
N TYR A 81 5.27 2.63 -7.90
CA TYR A 81 4.20 1.77 -7.39
C TYR A 81 3.12 2.56 -6.66
N VAL A 82 3.49 3.50 -5.78
CA VAL A 82 2.53 4.37 -5.07
C VAL A 82 1.68 5.17 -6.06
N GLN A 83 2.30 5.72 -7.12
CA GLN A 83 1.58 6.45 -8.16
C GLN A 83 0.58 5.56 -8.91
N SER A 84 0.99 4.35 -9.30
CA SER A 84 0.11 3.36 -9.95
C SER A 84 -1.08 3.01 -9.06
N LEU A 85 -0.80 2.67 -7.79
CA LEU A 85 -1.79 2.29 -6.79
C LEU A 85 -2.80 3.41 -6.54
N TYR A 86 -2.32 4.63 -6.27
CA TYR A 86 -3.20 5.78 -6.04
C TYR A 86 -4.10 6.07 -7.25
N ASN A 87 -3.57 5.99 -8.47
CA ASN A 87 -4.35 6.21 -9.69
C ASN A 87 -5.48 5.18 -9.85
N LYS A 88 -5.22 3.91 -9.53
CA LYS A 88 -6.21 2.83 -9.56
C LYS A 88 -7.30 3.04 -8.50
N LEU A 89 -6.91 3.29 -7.25
CA LEU A 89 -7.83 3.54 -6.14
C LEU A 89 -8.75 4.72 -6.43
N ARG A 90 -8.19 5.86 -6.84
CA ARG A 90 -8.97 7.06 -7.21
C ARG A 90 -9.91 6.84 -8.39
N ARG A 91 -9.55 5.98 -9.33
CA ARG A 91 -10.42 5.65 -10.46
C ARG A 91 -11.62 4.83 -9.99
N LEU A 92 -11.40 3.87 -9.09
CA LEU A 92 -12.46 3.01 -8.55
C LEU A 92 -13.43 3.78 -7.67
N GLU A 93 -12.92 4.62 -6.77
CA GLU A 93 -13.74 5.51 -5.94
C GLU A 93 -14.74 6.31 -6.80
N ARG A 94 -14.26 6.97 -7.86
CA ARG A 94 -15.12 7.72 -8.80
C ARG A 94 -16.12 6.84 -9.56
N MET A 95 -15.78 5.58 -9.84
CA MET A 95 -16.69 4.66 -10.51
C MET A 95 -17.80 4.20 -9.58
N MET A 96 -17.47 3.92 -8.32
CA MET A 96 -18.43 3.53 -7.29
C MET A 96 -19.41 4.66 -6.97
N GLU A 97 -18.92 5.91 -6.85
CA GLU A 97 -19.76 7.09 -6.66
C GLU A 97 -20.80 7.27 -7.78
N LYS A 98 -20.39 7.02 -9.04
CA LYS A 98 -21.30 7.11 -10.20
C LYS A 98 -22.31 5.97 -10.27
N ALA A 99 -21.97 4.78 -9.77
CA ALA A 99 -22.87 3.63 -9.78
C ALA A 99 -24.00 3.75 -8.74
N GLN A 100 -23.86 4.67 -7.78
CA GLN A 100 -24.86 4.96 -6.74
C GLN A 100 -25.78 6.15 -7.10
N GLN A 101 -25.54 6.81 -8.23
CA GLN A 101 -26.39 7.87 -8.81
C GLN A 101 -27.30 7.29 -9.88
#